data_AF-A0AAV8WK02-F1
#
_entry.id   AF-A0AAV8WK02-F1
#
_cell.length_a   1.000
_cell.length_b   1.000
_cell.length_c   1.000
_cell.angle_alpha   90.00
_cell.angle_beta   90.00
_cell.angle_gamma   90.00
#
_symmetry.space_group_name_H-M   'P 1'
#
loop_
_entity.id
_entity.type
_entity.pdbx_description
1 polymer ?
#
loop_
_entity_poly.entity_id
_entity_poly.type
_entity_poly.pdbx_seq_one_letter_code
_entity_poly.pdbx_strand_id
1 'polypeptide(L)'
;MTSAPFLAVHCLKQLADENAVSFPRASEVISNDFYVNDFISGGETVEEAVQLSLEVSSILDSACFKLGKWTSNSIDFLKSIEVSDIH
;
A
#
# COMPACT_ATOMS: atom_id res chain seq x y z
N MET A 1 -13.45 -14.26 -19.70
CA MET A 1 -12.44 -14.52 -18.65
C MET A 1 -11.90 -13.17 -18.22
N THR A 2 -12.27 -12.71 -17.03
CA THR A 2 -11.75 -11.47 -16.46
C THR A 2 -10.28 -11.70 -16.12
N SER A 3 -9.40 -10.85 -16.66
CA SER A 3 -7.97 -10.90 -16.39
C SER A 3 -7.71 -10.69 -14.90
N ALA A 4 -7.02 -11.62 -14.23
CA ALA A 4 -6.65 -11.54 -12.81
C ALA A 4 -6.14 -10.15 -12.33
N PRO A 5 -5.29 -9.43 -13.09
CA PRO A 5 -4.86 -8.08 -12.71
C PRO A 5 -5.99 -7.05 -12.68
N PHE A 6 -6.97 -7.13 -13.58
CA PHE A 6 -8.08 -6.18 -13.61
C PHE A 6 -8.96 -6.31 -12.37
N LEU A 7 -9.18 -7.55 -11.91
CA LEU A 7 -9.96 -7.80 -10.71
C LEU A 7 -9.22 -7.35 -9.45
N ALA A 8 -7.91 -7.59 -9.37
CA ALA A 8 -7.09 -7.14 -8.25
C ALA A 8 -7.12 -5.61 -8.10
N VAL A 9 -6.91 -4.87 -9.19
CA VAL A 9 -6.98 -3.40 -9.19
C VAL A 9 -8.37 -2.91 -8.77
N HIS A 10 -9.42 -3.56 -9.26
CA HIS A 10 -10.79 -3.15 -8.93
C HIS A 10 -11.12 -3.39 -7.45
N CYS A 11 -10.65 -4.50 -6.88
CA CYS A 11 -10.78 -4.79 -5.45
C CYS A 11 -9.99 -3.78 -4.61
N LEU A 12 -8.73 -3.47 -4.98
CA LEU A 12 -7.92 -2.47 -4.31
C LEU A 12 -8.58 -1.09 -4.31
N LYS A 13 -9.16 -0.70 -5.45
CA LYS A 13 -9.83 0.59 -5.60
C LYS A 13 -11.11 0.68 -4.79
N GLN A 14 -11.90 -0.40 -4.77
CA GLN A 14 -13.07 -0.48 -3.90
C GLN A 14 -12.68 -0.43 -2.42
N LEU A 15 -11.60 -1.12 -2.04
CA LEU A 15 -11.08 -1.12 -0.69
C LEU A 15 -10.58 0.28 -0.26
N ALA A 16 -9.96 1.01 -1.19
CA ALA A 16 -9.60 2.41 -1.00
C ALA A 16 -10.85 3.25 -0.73
N ASP A 17 -11.89 3.16 -1.58
CA ASP A 17 -13.14 3.90 -1.39
C ASP A 17 -13.83 3.58 -0.04
N GLU A 18 -13.83 2.31 0.38
CA GLU A 18 -14.37 1.89 1.67
C GLU A 18 -13.57 2.44 2.85
N ASN A 19 -12.24 2.50 2.71
CA ASN A 19 -11.34 3.04 3.73
C ASN A 19 -11.10 4.54 3.57
N ALA A 20 -11.63 5.22 2.55
CA ALA A 20 -11.41 6.64 2.29
C ALA A 20 -11.92 7.53 3.44
N VAL A 21 -12.93 7.04 4.17
CA VAL A 21 -13.49 7.74 5.33
C VAL A 21 -12.57 7.63 6.56
N SER A 22 -11.91 6.48 6.75
CA SER A 22 -11.01 6.23 7.89
C SER A 22 -9.57 6.65 7.63
N PHE A 23 -9.09 6.46 6.39
CA PHE A 23 -7.73 6.69 5.93
C PHE A 23 -7.76 7.40 4.56
N PRO A 24 -8.15 8.70 4.52
CA PRO A 24 -8.25 9.45 3.27
C PRO A 24 -6.92 9.52 2.53
N ARG A 25 -5.80 9.60 3.26
CA ARG A 25 -4.46 9.66 2.68
C ARG A 25 -4.05 8.33 2.05
N ALA A 26 -4.18 7.21 2.78
CA ALA A 26 -3.88 5.89 2.25
C ALA A 26 -4.79 5.53 1.06
N SER A 27 -6.08 5.88 1.12
CA SER A 27 -7.01 5.68 0.00
C SER A 27 -6.59 6.44 -1.26
N GLU A 28 -6.17 7.71 -1.12
CA GLU A 28 -5.71 8.51 -2.26
C GLU A 28 -4.47 7.86 -2.91
N VAL A 29 -3.51 7.45 -2.08
CA VAL A 29 -2.29 6.78 -2.53
C VAL A 29 -2.61 5.40 -3.14
N ILE A 30 -3.52 4.60 -2.59
CA ILE A 30 -3.95 3.33 -3.20
C ILE A 30 -4.67 3.58 -4.54
N SER A 31 -5.40 4.67 -4.68
CA SER A 31 -6.11 4.97 -5.94
C SER A 31 -5.18 5.52 -7.02
N ASN A 32 -4.09 6.20 -6.64
CA ASN A 32 -3.21 6.96 -7.52
C ASN A 32 -1.82 6.33 -7.76
N ASP A 33 -1.26 5.66 -6.74
CA ASP A 33 0.12 5.14 -6.71
C ASP A 33 0.20 3.60 -6.77
N PHE A 34 -0.93 2.91 -6.88
CA PHE A 34 -0.98 1.45 -7.04
C PHE A 34 -1.01 1.06 -8.52
N TYR A 35 0.12 0.57 -9.03
CA TYR A 35 0.22 0.11 -10.42
C TYR A 35 0.02 -1.40 -10.50
N VAL A 36 -1.22 -1.82 -10.77
CA VAL A 36 -1.67 -3.20 -11.04
C VAL A 36 -1.47 -4.20 -9.89
N ASN A 37 -0.27 -4.28 -9.32
CA ASN A 37 0.11 -5.14 -8.21
C ASN A 37 1.27 -4.58 -7.37
N ASP A 38 1.92 -3.50 -7.83
CA ASP A 38 3.04 -2.86 -7.15
C ASP A 38 2.59 -1.51 -6.56
N PHE A 39 2.80 -1.34 -5.26
CA PHE A 39 2.61 -0.06 -4.59
C PHE A 39 3.87 0.77 -4.78
N ILE A 40 3.75 1.88 -5.51
CA ILE A 40 4.89 2.76 -5.82
C ILE A 40 4.53 4.16 -5.33
N SER A 41 4.73 4.41 -4.04
CA SER A 41 4.53 5.74 -3.47
C SER A 41 5.86 6.48 -3.33
N GLY A 42 5.90 7.72 -3.81
CA GLY A 42 6.97 8.67 -3.54
C GLY A 42 6.59 9.56 -2.37
N GLY A 43 7.23 9.38 -1.22
CA GLY A 43 7.12 10.30 -0.09
C GLY A 43 8.22 11.35 -0.12
N GLU A 44 7.88 12.59 0.20
CA GLU A 44 8.87 13.68 0.36
C GLU A 44 9.76 13.45 1.60
N THR A 45 9.25 12.68 2.57
CA THR A 45 9.95 12.26 3.79
C THR A 45 9.81 10.75 4.04
N VAL A 46 10.81 10.17 4.71
CA VAL A 46 10.83 8.73 5.02
C VAL A 46 9.74 8.37 6.03
N GLU A 47 9.50 9.21 7.04
CA GLU A 47 8.51 8.92 8.08
C GLU A 47 7.09 8.84 7.49
N GLU A 48 6.74 9.77 6.59
CA GLU A 48 5.42 9.75 5.94
C GLU A 48 5.25 8.54 5.03
N ALA A 49 6.29 8.17 4.28
CA ALA A 49 6.27 6.96 3.45
C ALA A 49 6.08 5.70 4.30
N VAL A 50 6.74 5.62 5.45
CA VAL A 50 6.59 4.49 6.39
C VAL A 50 5.17 4.47 6.96
N GLN A 51 4.64 5.59 7.45
CA GLN A 51 3.27 5.64 7.95
C GLN A 51 2.26 5.21 6.89
N LEU A 52 2.39 5.73 5.66
CA LEU A 52 1.54 5.33 4.54
C LEU A 52 1.64 3.83 4.25
N SER A 53 2.84 3.27 4.20
CA SER A 53 3.02 1.83 3.94
C SER A 53 2.39 0.94 5.01
N LEU A 54 2.39 1.38 6.28
CA LEU A 54 1.72 0.68 7.38
C LEU A 54 0.20 0.79 7.28
N GLU A 55 -0.33 1.98 7.00
CA GLU A 55 -1.77 2.17 6.77
C GLU A 55 -2.27 1.33 5.59
N VAL A 56 -1.54 1.37 4.48
CA VAL A 56 -1.83 0.56 3.29
C VAL A 56 -1.72 -0.93 3.60
N SER A 57 -0.70 -1.37 4.33
CA SER A 57 -0.58 -2.78 4.74
C SER A 57 -1.76 -3.22 5.61
N SER A 58 -2.19 -2.39 6.56
CA SER A 58 -3.34 -2.66 7.42
C SER A 58 -4.65 -2.77 6.61
N ILE A 59 -4.86 -1.86 5.67
CA ILE A 59 -6.00 -1.89 4.75
C ILE A 59 -5.96 -3.18 3.92
N LEU A 60 -4.81 -3.54 3.36
CA LEU A 60 -4.68 -4.74 2.54
C LEU A 60 -4.80 -6.03 3.33
N ASP A 61 -4.29 -6.07 4.55
CA ASP A 61 -4.46 -7.21 5.46
C ASP A 61 -5.94 -7.47 5.76
N SER A 62 -6.73 -6.38 5.93
CA SER A 62 -8.20 -6.48 6.07
C SER A 62 -8.89 -7.10 4.86
N ALA A 63 -8.30 -6.96 3.67
CA ALA A 63 -8.76 -7.55 2.41
C ALA A 63 -8.11 -8.91 2.09
N CYS A 64 -7.32 -9.45 3.02
CA CYS A 64 -6.51 -10.66 2.83
C CYS A 64 -5.51 -10.53 1.66
N PHE A 65 -5.14 -9.31 1.29
CA PHE A 65 -4.07 -8.99 0.36
C PHE A 65 -2.76 -8.85 1.13
N LYS A 66 -1.75 -9.64 0.76
CA LYS A 66 -0.40 -9.48 1.32
C LYS A 66 0.44 -8.70 0.34
N LEU A 67 0.90 -7.52 0.76
CA LEU A 67 2.00 -6.85 0.06
C LEU A 67 3.26 -7.70 0.21
N GLY A 68 3.96 -7.87 -0.91
CA GLY A 68 5.21 -8.61 -0.95
C GLY A 68 6.39 -7.77 -0.46
N LYS A 69 7.59 -8.15 -0.89
CA LYS A 69 8.83 -7.43 -0.55
C LYS A 69 8.74 -5.95 -0.88
N TRP A 70 8.94 -5.13 0.15
CA TRP A 70 9.13 -3.70 -0.01
C TRP A 70 10.52 -3.40 -0.59
N THR A 71 10.57 -2.56 -1.62
CA THR A 71 11.81 -2.04 -2.20
C THR A 71 11.72 -0.52 -2.30
N SER A 72 12.73 0.18 -1.79
CA SER A 72 12.82 1.64 -1.84
C SER A 72 14.25 2.07 -2.10
N ASN A 73 14.42 3.26 -2.67
CA ASN A 73 15.73 3.89 -2.86
C ASN A 73 16.31 4.39 -1.52
N SER A 74 15.45 4.67 -0.54
CA SER A 74 15.85 5.14 0.78
C SER A 74 16.17 3.97 1.71
N ILE A 75 17.41 3.90 2.18
CA ILE A 75 17.88 2.86 3.12
C ILE A 75 17.14 2.97 4.46
N ASP A 76 16.83 4.20 4.90
CA ASP A 76 16.09 4.44 6.14
C ASP A 76 14.65 3.92 6.06
N PHE A 77 14.01 4.01 4.89
CA PHE A 77 12.70 3.40 4.65
C PHE A 77 12.78 1.87 4.75
N LEU A 78 13.74 1.27 4.04
CA LEU A 78 13.93 -0.18 4.07
C LEU A 78 14.13 -0.71 5.48
N LYS A 79 14.98 -0.05 6.29
CA LYS A 79 15.19 -0.42 7.70
C LYS A 79 13.92 -0.33 8.54
N SER A 80 13.09 0.69 8.31
CA SER A 80 11.86 0.91 9.07
C SER A 80 10.80 -0.16 8.77
N ILE A 81 10.71 -0.59 7.51
CA ILE A 81 9.77 -1.63 7.07
C ILE A 81 10.27 -3.03 7.42
N GLU A 82 11.56 -3.32 7.26
CA GLU A 82 12.14 -4.61 7.67
C GLU A 82 11.89 -4.89 9.17
N VAL A 83 11.84 -3.86 10.02
CA VAL A 83 11.52 -4.02 11.44
C VAL A 83 10.06 -4.43 11.66
N SER A 84 9.14 -4.06 10.76
CA SER A 84 7.71 -4.34 10.86
C SER A 84 7.32 -5.75 10.40
N ASP A 85 8.12 -6.38 9.54
CA ASP A 85 7.95 -7.78 9.07
C ASP A 85 8.42 -8.85 10.10
N ILE A 86 8.95 -8.45 11.26
CA ILE A 86 9.54 -9.35 12.28
C ILE A 86 8.53 -9.71 13.40
N HIS A 87 7.21 -9.66 13.17
CA HIS A 87 6.22 -10.11 14.17
C HIS A 87 5.19 -11.10 13.63
#